data_AF-D9SP44-F1
#
_entry.id   AF-D9SP44-F1
#
_cell.length_a   1.000
_cell.length_b   1.000
_cell.length_c   1.000
_cell.angle_alpha   90.00
_cell.angle_beta   90.00
_cell.angle_gamma   90.00
#
_symmetry.space_group_name_H-M   'P 1'
#
loop_
_entity.id
_entity.type
_entity.pdbx_description
1 polymer ?
#
loop_
_entity_poly.entity_id
_entity_poly.type
_entity_poly.pdbx_seq_one_letter_code
_entity_poly.pdbx_strand_id
1 'polypeptide(L)' 'MFETVETGSSTIYEYLLENTFADKIIKLQLILGLTQCQFAARCGIGYSSLCRYDLGGVLNSDNLEKIIHALNLDVNYFAQ' A
#
# COMPACT_ATOMS: atom_id res chain seq x y z
N MET A 1 -2.68 -23.14 -6.44
CA MET A 1 -2.08 -22.93 -5.11
C MET A 1 -0.91 -21.98 -5.34
N PHE A 2 -1.03 -20.71 -4.96
CA PHE A 2 0.07 -19.77 -5.12
C PHE A 2 0.99 -19.94 -3.92
N GLU A 3 2.23 -20.33 -4.19
CA GLU A 3 3.26 -20.56 -3.16
C GLU A 3 3.64 -19.23 -2.52
N THR A 4 3.67 -19.23 -1.18
CA THR A 4 4.20 -18.15 -0.37
C THR A 4 5.70 -18.11 -0.57
N VAL A 5 6.20 -17.06 -1.22
CA VAL A 5 7.64 -16.85 -1.35
C VAL A 5 8.15 -16.26 -0.04
N GLU A 6 8.74 -17.12 0.79
CA GLU A 6 9.36 -16.70 2.06
C GLU A 6 10.69 -15.98 1.80
N THR A 7 10.73 -14.73 2.26
CA THR A 7 11.89 -14.12 2.94
C THR A 7 13.16 -13.92 2.11
N GLY A 8 13.10 -12.97 1.19
CA GLY A 8 14.27 -12.34 0.57
C GLY A 8 14.00 -10.97 -0.08
N SER A 9 12.73 -10.60 -0.26
CA SER A 9 12.33 -9.48 -1.12
C SER A 9 12.03 -8.16 -0.40
N SER A 10 11.82 -8.15 0.92
CA SER A 10 11.41 -6.91 1.63
C SER A 10 12.46 -5.79 1.52
N THR A 11 13.75 -6.14 1.60
CA THR A 11 14.85 -5.17 1.65
C THR A 11 15.12 -4.46 0.32
N ILE A 12 14.75 -5.04 -0.83
CA ILE A 12 14.93 -4.36 -2.13
C ILE A 12 13.86 -3.28 -2.36
N TYR A 13 12.67 -3.47 -1.79
CA TYR A 13 11.56 -2.55 -1.99
C TYR A 13 11.63 -1.35 -1.05
N GLU A 14 12.40 -1.41 0.05
CA GLU A 14 12.67 -0.27 0.93
C GLU A 14 13.29 0.93 0.18
N TYR A 15 14.02 0.67 -0.92
CA TYR A 15 14.66 1.68 -1.75
C TYR A 15 13.82 2.12 -2.97
N LEU A 16 12.58 1.62 -3.11
CA LEU A 16 11.70 2.05 -4.18
C LEU A 16 11.34 3.53 -4.00
N LEU A 17 11.33 4.28 -5.11
CA LEU A 17 10.96 5.70 -5.13
C LEU A 17 9.49 5.87 -4.70
N GLU A 18 9.23 6.92 -3.93
CA GLU A 18 7.91 7.25 -3.37
C GLU A 18 7.48 8.65 -3.84
N ASN A 19 7.46 8.89 -5.15
CA ASN A 19 7.17 10.23 -5.70
C ASN A 19 5.70 10.61 -5.60
N THR A 20 4.83 9.61 -5.55
CA THR A 20 3.38 9.77 -5.48
C THR A 20 2.78 8.92 -4.37
N PHE A 21 1.54 9.23 -4.01
CA PHE A 21 0.77 8.39 -3.10
C PHE A 21 0.63 6.95 -3.62
N ALA A 22 0.41 6.79 -4.93
CA ALA A 22 0.34 5.47 -5.56
C ALA A 22 1.64 4.69 -5.38
N ASP A 23 2.80 5.34 -5.56
CA ASP A 23 4.11 4.71 -5.37
C ASP A 23 4.30 4.20 -3.94
N LYS A 24 3.90 5.00 -2.94
CA LYS A 24 3.93 4.60 -1.52
C LYS A 24 3.07 3.36 -1.27
N ILE A 25 1.87 3.32 -1.84
CA ILE A 25 0.96 2.19 -1.72
C ILE A 25 1.51 0.93 -2.41
N ILE A 26 2.05 1.06 -3.63
CA ILE A 26 2.67 -0.04 -4.36
C ILE A 26 3.86 -0.59 -3.57
N LYS A 27 4.70 0.28 -3.02
CA LYS A 27 5.83 -0.14 -2.18
C LYS A 27 5.37 -0.91 -0.95
N LEU A 28 4.35 -0.42 -0.24
CA LEU A 28 3.77 -1.12 0.91
C LEU A 28 3.20 -2.50 0.52
N GLN A 29 2.54 -2.61 -0.64
CA GLN A 29 2.06 -3.90 -1.16
C GLN A 29 3.21 -4.88 -1.37
N LEU A 30 4.30 -4.42 -1.99
CA LEU A 30 5.47 -5.23 -2.28
C LEU A 30 6.23 -5.66 -1.02
N ILE A 31 6.41 -4.76 -0.05
CA ILE A 31 7.03 -5.07 1.25
C ILE A 31 6.22 -6.15 1.99
N LEU A 32 4.89 -6.05 1.95
CA LEU A 32 4.00 -6.99 2.63
C LEU A 32 3.72 -8.26 1.83
N GLY A 33 4.17 -8.34 0.56
CA GLY A 33 3.88 -9.46 -0.34
C GLY A 33 2.39 -9.62 -0.66
N LEU A 34 1.63 -8.52 -0.70
CA LEU A 34 0.18 -8.53 -0.89
C LEU A 34 -0.19 -8.12 -2.32
N THR A 35 -1.17 -8.82 -2.90
CA THR A 35 -1.90 -8.32 -4.08
C THR A 35 -2.74 -7.11 -3.70
N GLN A 36 -3.16 -6.32 -4.70
CA GLN A 36 -4.07 -5.19 -4.50
C GLN A 36 -5.35 -5.57 -3.73
N CYS A 37 -5.97 -6.69 -4.10
CA CYS A 37 -7.19 -7.16 -3.41
C CYS A 37 -6.92 -7.49 -1.94
N GLN A 38 -5.81 -8.16 -1.64
CA GLN A 38 -5.43 -8.48 -0.27
C GLN A 38 -5.06 -7.23 0.53
N PHE A 39 -4.37 -6.27 -0.08
CA PHE A 39 -4.03 -4.99 0.55
C PHE A 39 -5.28 -4.18 0.88
N ALA A 40 -6.23 -4.10 -0.06
CA ALA A 40 -7.51 -3.43 0.14
C ALA A 40 -8.30 -4.07 1.29
N ALA A 41 -8.37 -5.40 1.32
CA ALA A 41 -9.01 -6.15 2.40
C ALA A 41 -8.31 -5.93 3.74
N ARG A 42 -6.98 -5.96 3.77
CA ARG A 42 -6.17 -5.70 4.98
C ARG A 42 -6.40 -4.30 5.54
N CYS A 43 -6.51 -3.30 4.67
CA CYS A 43 -6.72 -1.91 5.09
C CYS A 43 -8.20 -1.55 5.27
N GLY A 44 -9.16 -2.44 5.00
CA GLY A 44 -10.59 -2.11 5.09
C GLY A 44 -11.05 -1.03 4.11
N ILE A 45 -10.41 -0.94 2.93
CA ILE A 45 -10.74 -0.01 1.86
C ILE A 45 -11.36 -0.74 0.66
N GLY A 46 -12.10 -0.02 -0.18
CA GLY A 46 -12.66 -0.59 -1.40
C GLY A 46 -11.58 -0.90 -2.43
N TYR A 47 -11.61 -2.09 -3.03
CA TYR A 47 -10.69 -2.47 -4.12
C TYR A 47 -10.71 -1.47 -5.29
N SER A 48 -11.90 -0.98 -5.66
CA SER A 48 -12.05 0.06 -6.69
C SER A 48 -11.39 1.39 -6.31
N SER A 49 -11.34 1.73 -5.02
CA SER A 49 -10.62 2.91 -4.54
C SER A 49 -9.12 2.73 -4.73
N LEU A 50 -8.59 1.55 -4.41
CA LEU A 50 -7.19 1.22 -4.58
C LEU A 50 -6.77 1.29 -6.06
N CYS A 51 -7.52 0.67 -6.98
CA CYS A 51 -7.24 0.76 -8.41
C CYS A 51 -7.30 2.21 -8.93
N ARG A 52 -8.14 3.06 -8.32
CA ARG A 52 -8.20 4.47 -8.70
C ARG A 52 -6.93 5.21 -8.34
N TYR A 53 -6.26 4.85 -7.24
CA TYR A 53 -5.02 5.49 -6.81
C TYR A 53 -3.89 5.21 -7.80
N ASP A 54 -3.78 3.98 -8.31
CA ASP A 54 -2.78 3.60 -9.32
C ASP A 54 -2.94 4.39 -10.63
N LEU A 55 -4.15 4.88 -10.92
CA LEU A 55 -4.46 5.71 -12.08
C LEU A 55 -4.28 7.22 -11.81
N GLY A 56 -3.67 7.60 -10.69
CA GLY A 56 -3.47 9.01 -10.29
C GLY A 56 -4.69 9.63 -9.61
N GLY A 57 -5.63 8.81 -9.13
CA GLY A 57 -6.80 9.28 -8.40
C GLY A 57 -6.45 9.82 -7.01
N VAL A 58 -7.21 10.82 -6.56
CA VAL A 58 -7.02 11.43 -5.25
C VAL A 58 -7.45 10.46 -4.14
N LEU A 59 -6.57 10.27 -3.15
CA LEU A 59 -6.87 9.59 -1.90
C LEU A 59 -7.76 10.47 -1.02
N ASN A 60 -8.80 9.88 -0.45
CA ASN A 60 -9.62 10.57 0.55
C ASN A 60 -9.06 10.34 1.98
N SER A 61 -9.38 11.25 2.89
CA SER A 61 -8.95 11.20 4.28
C SER A 61 -9.32 9.88 4.98
N ASP A 62 -10.51 9.36 4.70
CA ASP A 62 -11.04 8.18 5.39
C ASP A 62 -10.24 6.91 5.04
N ASN A 63 -9.90 6.73 3.75
CA ASN A 63 -9.07 5.61 3.33
C ASN A 63 -7.62 5.80 3.77
N LEU A 64 -7.12 7.04 3.83
CA LEU A 64 -5.79 7.34 4.38
C LEU A 64 -5.69 6.89 5.84
N GLU A 65 -6.64 7.31 6.68
CA GLU A 65 -6.71 6.96 8.10
C GLU A 65 -6.75 5.45 8.29
N LYS A 66 -7.60 4.76 7.52
CA LYS A 66 -7.68 3.30 7.53
C LYS A 66 -6.35 2.61 7.20
N ILE A 67 -5.65 3.08 6.18
CA ILE A 67 -4.34 2.52 5.78
C ILE A 67 -3.30 2.74 6.88
N ILE A 68 -3.25 3.97 7.43
CA ILE A 68 -2.33 4.33 8.52
C ILE A 68 -2.56 3.42 9.74
N HIS A 69 -3.81 3.26 10.16
CA HIS A 69 -4.14 2.41 11.30
C HIS A 69 -3.89 0.92 11.04
N ALA A 70 -4.27 0.40 9.87
CA ALA A 70 -4.12 -1.01 9.55
C ALA A 70 -2.66 -1.47 9.43
N LEU A 71 -1.76 -0.54 9.08
CA LEU A 71 -0.33 -0.80 8.90
C LEU A 71 0.54 -0.23 10.02
N ASN A 72 -0.07 0.42 11.02
CA ASN A 72 0.61 1.10 12.11
C ASN A 72 1.70 2.07 11.61
N LEU A 73 1.34 2.87 10.59
CA LEU A 73 2.23 3.86 9.99
C LEU A 73 2.18 5.18 10.76
N ASP A 74 3.23 5.99 10.63
CA ASP A 74 3.19 7.38 11.06
C ASP A 74 2.29 8.20 10.13
N VAL A 75 1.47 9.09 10.69
CA VAL A 75 0.54 9.94 9.91
C VAL A 75 1.25 10.79 8.86
N ASN A 76 2.51 11.16 9.11
CA ASN A 76 3.31 11.98 8.20
C ASN A 76 3.92 11.17 7.06
N TYR A 77 3.84 9.83 7.07
CA TYR A 77 4.40 8.99 6.00
C TYR A 77 3.88 9.41 4.62
N PHE A 78 2.59 9.73 4.50
CA PHE A 78 1.98 10.16 3.24
C PHE A 78 2.09 11.68 2.98
N ALA A 79 2.58 12.48 3.93
CA ALA A 79 2.75 13.93 3.79
C ALA A 79 4.10 14.35 3.19
N GLN A 80 5.07 13.43 3.14
CA GLN A 80 6.42 13.63 2.59
C GLN A 80 6.47 13.58 1.06
#